data_AF-A0A842THH7-F1
#
_entry.id   AF-A0A842THH7-F1
#
_cell.length_a   1.000
_cell.length_b   1.000
_cell.length_c   1.000
_cell.angle_alpha   90.00
_cell.angle_beta   90.00
_cell.angle_gamma   90.00
#
_symmetry.space_group_name_H-M   'P 1'
#
loop_
_entity.id
_entity.type
_entity.pdbx_description
1 polymer ?
#
loop_
_entity_poly.entity_id
_entity_poly.type
_entity_poly.pdbx_seq_one_letter_code
_entity_poly.pdbx_strand_id
1 'polypeptide(L)'
;MKLDLTFDKDDIRAVNTLKEKYGSTKFVKKRNELIKSPPELTKETIWKQLITCLCTSQQRSGRNSNVGRFIRLEPFPLRYNKCKDHENLEQYISETLSNNKIRFYNNISRYAKENLKKLESGEWDILIKIFKDIQSSKAESRRTEERKASRYIQDEFLGFGPKQSRHLLLGLGLAYYEIPLDSRILNWINDRLEENKIPRQALSDEQFFCFLLDKISITSNQTSLLPTEFDALIFESVQKTRYKS
;
A
#
# COMPACT_ATOMS: atom_id res chain seq x y z
N MET A 1 4.18 24.23 14.61
CA MET A 1 3.87 24.56 13.21
C MET A 1 2.40 24.25 12.97
N LYS A 2 1.57 25.25 12.62
CA LYS A 2 0.15 25.03 12.30
C LYS A 2 0.06 24.90 10.78
N LEU A 3 0.14 23.66 10.28
CA LEU A 3 -0.02 23.41 8.85
C LEU A 3 -1.52 23.46 8.53
N ASP A 4 -2.00 24.58 7.99
CA ASP A 4 -3.38 24.65 7.52
C ASP A 4 -3.46 24.13 6.09
N LEU A 5 -3.53 22.80 5.96
CA LEU A 5 -3.79 22.17 4.67
C LEU A 5 -5.30 22.23 4.40
N THR A 6 -5.73 23.24 3.68
CA THR A 6 -7.09 23.35 3.13
C THR A 6 -7.02 23.16 1.63
N PHE A 7 -7.79 22.19 1.12
CA PHE A 7 -7.95 22.02 -0.30
C PHE A 7 -8.98 23.02 -0.81
N ASP A 8 -8.61 23.80 -1.81
CA ASP A 8 -9.47 24.84 -2.38
C ASP A 8 -10.21 24.35 -3.64
N LYS A 9 -10.85 25.30 -4.35
CA LYS A 9 -11.58 24.99 -5.58
C LYS A 9 -10.66 24.55 -6.72
N ASP A 10 -9.43 25.04 -6.78
CA ASP A 10 -8.46 24.69 -7.81
C ASP A 10 -7.89 23.29 -7.56
N ASP A 11 -7.74 22.88 -6.31
CA ASP A 11 -7.40 21.51 -5.94
C ASP A 11 -8.48 20.51 -6.36
N ILE A 12 -9.75 20.83 -6.05
CA ILE A 12 -10.90 20.03 -6.48
C ILE A 12 -10.93 19.90 -8.00
N ARG A 13 -10.71 21.02 -8.72
CA ARG A 13 -10.64 21.02 -10.18
C ARG A 13 -9.50 20.13 -10.68
N ALA A 14 -8.32 20.21 -10.07
CA ALA A 14 -7.17 19.39 -10.45
C ALA A 14 -7.43 17.89 -10.26
N VAL A 15 -8.09 17.50 -9.16
CA VAL A 15 -8.52 16.11 -8.94
C VAL A 15 -9.51 15.66 -10.00
N ASN A 16 -10.49 16.49 -10.36
CA ASN A 16 -11.45 16.18 -11.42
C ASN A 16 -10.76 16.03 -12.79
N THR A 17 -9.78 16.89 -13.11
CA THR A 17 -8.97 16.74 -14.34
C THR A 17 -8.20 15.42 -14.35
N LEU A 18 -7.66 14.96 -13.22
CA LEU A 18 -7.04 13.64 -13.13
C LEU A 18 -8.05 12.53 -13.41
N LYS A 19 -9.25 12.63 -12.83
CA LYS A 19 -10.34 11.66 -13.01
C LYS A 19 -10.75 11.55 -14.48
N GLU A 20 -10.97 12.66 -15.16
CA GLU A 20 -11.31 12.69 -16.59
C GLU A 20 -10.22 12.03 -17.45
N LYS A 21 -8.95 12.34 -17.15
CA LYS A 21 -7.82 11.90 -17.96
C LYS A 21 -7.41 10.45 -17.71
N TYR A 22 -7.51 9.97 -16.47
CA TYR A 22 -6.93 8.68 -16.05
C TYR A 22 -7.95 7.69 -15.48
N GLY A 23 -9.17 8.12 -15.14
CA GLY A 23 -10.17 7.29 -14.47
C GLY A 23 -10.62 6.06 -15.28
N SER A 24 -10.57 6.14 -16.60
CA SER A 24 -10.93 5.04 -17.50
C SER A 24 -9.77 4.08 -17.83
N THR A 25 -8.56 4.37 -17.34
CA THR A 25 -7.38 3.52 -17.60
C THR A 25 -7.52 2.14 -16.96
N LYS A 26 -6.88 1.14 -17.59
CA LYS A 26 -6.89 -0.25 -17.08
C LYS A 26 -6.37 -0.36 -15.65
N PHE A 27 -5.39 0.46 -15.28
CA PHE A 27 -4.82 0.44 -13.93
C PHE A 27 -5.85 0.92 -12.88
N VAL A 28 -6.49 2.06 -13.11
CA VAL A 28 -7.49 2.62 -12.18
C VAL A 28 -8.71 1.70 -12.07
N LYS A 29 -9.22 1.20 -13.20
CA LYS A 29 -10.32 0.21 -13.20
C LYS A 29 -9.98 -1.03 -12.38
N LYS A 30 -8.79 -1.62 -12.59
CA LYS A 30 -8.35 -2.80 -11.84
C LYS A 30 -8.21 -2.51 -10.34
N ARG A 31 -7.77 -1.31 -9.95
CA ARG A 31 -7.71 -0.92 -8.53
C ARG A 31 -9.12 -0.85 -7.92
N ASN A 32 -10.07 -0.27 -8.63
CA ASN A 32 -11.45 -0.16 -8.15
C ASN A 32 -12.14 -1.53 -8.09
N GLU A 33 -11.86 -2.41 -9.06
CA GLU A 33 -12.34 -3.80 -9.06
C GLU A 33 -11.79 -4.60 -7.88
N LEU A 34 -10.51 -4.42 -7.51
CA LEU A 34 -9.89 -5.12 -6.39
C LEU A 34 -10.65 -4.89 -5.07
N ILE A 35 -11.20 -3.70 -4.88
CA ILE A 35 -11.97 -3.34 -3.69
C ILE A 35 -13.39 -3.92 -3.75
N LYS A 36 -14.00 -3.97 -4.95
CA LYS A 36 -15.34 -4.55 -5.16
C LYS A 36 -15.35 -6.07 -5.09
N SER A 37 -14.28 -6.71 -5.53
CA SER A 37 -14.10 -8.15 -5.56
C SER A 37 -12.71 -8.47 -5.01
N PRO A 38 -12.54 -8.37 -3.68
CA PRO A 38 -11.27 -8.70 -3.04
C PRO A 38 -10.97 -10.20 -3.20
N PRO A 39 -9.68 -10.58 -3.30
CA PRO A 39 -9.31 -11.98 -3.34
C PRO A 39 -9.68 -12.68 -2.03
N GLU A 40 -9.77 -14.01 -2.08
CA GLU A 40 -9.95 -14.81 -0.88
C GLU A 40 -8.76 -14.63 0.07
N LEU A 41 -9.07 -14.40 1.35
CA LEU A 41 -8.11 -14.16 2.43
C LEU A 41 -7.48 -15.48 2.94
N THR A 42 -6.82 -16.20 2.04
CA THR A 42 -6.05 -17.39 2.39
C THR A 42 -4.65 -17.00 2.90
N LYS A 43 -3.99 -17.90 3.65
CA LYS A 43 -2.58 -17.72 4.05
C LYS A 43 -1.67 -17.44 2.85
N GLU A 44 -1.92 -18.11 1.72
CA GLU A 44 -1.18 -17.93 0.47
C GLU A 44 -1.34 -16.52 -0.10
N THR A 45 -2.58 -16.01 -0.18
CA THR A 45 -2.87 -14.65 -0.66
C THR A 45 -2.22 -13.60 0.24
N ILE A 46 -2.41 -13.72 1.55
CA ILE A 46 -1.89 -12.76 2.54
C ILE A 46 -0.36 -12.76 2.52
N TRP A 47 0.26 -13.94 2.52
CA TRP A 47 1.72 -14.07 2.46
C TRP A 47 2.31 -13.47 1.19
N LYS A 48 1.74 -13.75 0.01
CA LYS A 48 2.18 -13.14 -1.26
C LYS A 48 2.12 -11.63 -1.19
N GLN A 49 1.06 -11.07 -0.60
CA GLN A 49 0.92 -9.62 -0.46
C GLN A 49 1.90 -9.03 0.57
N LEU A 50 2.16 -9.72 1.67
CA LEU A 50 3.17 -9.34 2.67
C LEU A 50 4.56 -9.25 2.03
N ILE A 51 4.99 -10.29 1.31
CA ILE A 51 6.27 -10.30 0.58
C ILE A 51 6.32 -9.18 -0.48
N THR A 52 5.20 -8.96 -1.18
CA THR A 52 5.09 -7.85 -2.14
C THR A 52 5.36 -6.51 -1.47
N CYS A 53 4.76 -6.25 -0.30
CA CYS A 53 4.98 -5.01 0.45
C CYS A 53 6.45 -4.84 0.84
N LEU A 54 7.08 -5.87 1.43
CA LEU A 54 8.50 -5.85 1.78
C LEU A 54 9.40 -5.55 0.57
N CYS A 55 9.11 -6.12 -0.60
CA CYS A 55 9.86 -5.86 -1.83
C CYS A 55 9.66 -4.43 -2.36
N THR A 56 8.49 -3.84 -2.17
CA THR A 56 8.18 -2.47 -2.62
C THR A 56 8.66 -1.38 -1.66
N SER A 57 9.16 -1.75 -0.49
CA SER A 57 9.40 -0.85 0.65
C SER A 57 10.42 0.27 0.42
N GLN A 58 11.22 0.22 -0.64
CA GLN A 58 12.17 1.27 -1.04
C GLN A 58 12.52 1.15 -2.54
N GLN A 59 11.68 0.46 -3.30
CA GLN A 59 11.97 0.08 -4.69
C GLN A 59 10.78 0.39 -5.57
N ARG A 60 11.07 0.72 -6.84
CA ARG A 60 10.03 0.89 -7.83
C ARG A 60 9.35 -0.46 -8.08
N SER A 61 8.02 -0.47 -8.09
CA SER A 61 7.18 -1.65 -8.36
C SER A 61 6.37 -1.53 -9.65
N GLY A 62 6.68 -0.54 -10.50
CA GLY A 62 6.04 -0.37 -11.81
C GLY A 62 6.25 -1.59 -12.73
N ARG A 63 5.44 -1.70 -13.79
CA ARG A 63 5.38 -2.90 -14.64
C ARG A 63 6.74 -3.41 -15.11
N ASN A 64 7.66 -2.52 -15.48
CA ASN A 64 8.97 -2.89 -16.03
C ASN A 64 10.09 -2.99 -14.98
N SER A 65 9.79 -2.73 -13.70
CA SER A 65 10.78 -2.87 -12.62
C SER A 65 11.05 -4.33 -12.27
N ASN A 66 12.19 -4.61 -11.62
CA ASN A 66 12.51 -5.97 -11.13
C ASN A 66 11.46 -6.46 -10.14
N VAL A 67 11.05 -5.62 -9.18
CA VAL A 67 9.96 -5.94 -8.24
C VAL A 67 8.68 -6.25 -9.00
N GLY A 68 8.29 -5.40 -9.95
CA GLY A 68 7.08 -5.59 -10.73
C GLY A 68 7.09 -6.91 -11.53
N ARG A 69 8.22 -7.29 -12.13
CA ARG A 69 8.36 -8.57 -12.83
C ARG A 69 8.28 -9.74 -11.86
N PHE A 70 9.02 -9.68 -10.75
CA PHE A 70 9.08 -10.73 -9.73
C PHE A 70 7.71 -11.08 -9.14
N ILE A 71 6.93 -10.07 -8.71
CA ILE A 71 5.63 -10.31 -8.06
C ILE A 71 4.54 -10.86 -9.01
N ARG A 72 4.80 -10.83 -10.33
CA ARG A 72 3.90 -11.38 -11.36
C ARG A 72 4.37 -12.74 -11.91
N LEU A 73 5.46 -13.29 -11.40
CA LEU A 73 5.85 -14.65 -11.75
C LEU A 73 4.77 -15.61 -11.27
N GLU A 74 4.38 -16.54 -12.15
CA GLU A 74 3.41 -17.57 -11.86
C GLU A 74 4.02 -18.95 -12.21
N PRO A 75 4.14 -19.87 -11.24
CA PRO A 75 3.76 -19.70 -9.82
C PRO A 75 4.66 -18.67 -9.10
N PHE A 76 4.10 -17.98 -8.09
CA PHE A 76 4.87 -17.04 -7.27
C PHE A 76 6.04 -17.77 -6.57
N PRO A 77 7.31 -17.34 -6.75
CA PRO A 77 8.47 -18.10 -6.27
C PRO A 77 8.51 -18.29 -4.75
N LEU A 78 8.00 -17.32 -4.00
CA LEU A 78 7.97 -17.32 -2.54
C LEU A 78 6.57 -17.62 -2.00
N ARG A 79 5.87 -18.58 -2.61
CA ARG A 79 4.56 -19.06 -2.14
C ARG A 79 4.62 -19.58 -0.69
N TYR A 80 3.54 -19.37 0.06
CA TYR A 80 3.44 -19.69 1.49
C TYR A 80 3.77 -21.15 1.75
N ASN A 81 3.13 -22.07 1.02
CA ASN A 81 3.35 -23.50 1.20
C ASN A 81 4.81 -23.94 0.97
N LYS A 82 5.56 -23.22 0.14
CA LYS A 82 7.00 -23.51 -0.07
C LYS A 82 7.85 -22.90 1.03
N CYS A 83 7.45 -21.74 1.57
CA CYS A 83 8.20 -21.04 2.60
C CYS A 83 8.02 -21.68 3.99
N LYS A 84 6.80 -22.08 4.35
CA LYS A 84 6.48 -22.59 5.69
C LYS A 84 7.27 -23.87 6.06
N ASP A 85 7.54 -24.71 5.06
CA ASP A 85 8.20 -26.01 5.25
C ASP A 85 9.70 -25.96 4.92
N HIS A 86 10.26 -24.78 4.63
CA HIS A 86 11.66 -24.64 4.22
C HIS A 86 12.59 -24.55 5.44
N GLU A 87 13.52 -25.49 5.57
CA GLU A 87 14.45 -25.59 6.71
C GLU A 87 15.26 -24.29 6.91
N ASN A 88 15.94 -23.80 5.87
CA ASN A 88 16.64 -22.51 5.90
C ASN A 88 15.89 -21.43 5.12
N LEU A 89 14.78 -20.97 5.70
CA LEU A 89 13.87 -20.02 5.05
C LEU A 89 14.53 -18.69 4.68
N GLU A 90 15.35 -18.11 5.55
CA GLU A 90 15.97 -16.80 5.29
C GLU A 90 16.97 -16.87 4.13
N GLN A 91 17.80 -17.91 4.07
CA GLN A 91 18.69 -18.11 2.93
C GLN A 91 17.90 -18.33 1.64
N TYR A 92 16.86 -19.18 1.68
CA TYR A 92 16.01 -19.44 0.52
C TYR A 92 15.36 -18.16 -0.05
N ILE A 93 14.80 -17.31 0.84
CA ILE A 93 14.21 -16.04 0.43
C ILE A 93 15.29 -15.11 -0.14
N SER A 94 16.43 -14.99 0.55
CA SER A 94 17.54 -14.13 0.14
C SER A 94 18.03 -14.47 -1.27
N GLU A 95 18.30 -15.75 -1.53
CA GLU A 95 18.75 -16.26 -2.84
C GLU A 95 17.68 -16.04 -3.92
N THR A 96 16.42 -16.36 -3.62
CA THR A 96 15.31 -16.15 -4.55
C THR A 96 15.18 -14.67 -4.96
N LEU A 97 15.28 -13.76 -3.99
CA LEU A 97 15.20 -12.32 -4.24
C LEU A 97 16.43 -11.80 -4.99
N SER A 98 17.62 -12.23 -4.61
CA SER A 98 18.89 -11.87 -5.26
C SER A 98 18.93 -12.30 -6.72
N ASN A 99 18.55 -13.55 -7.01
CA ASN A 99 18.46 -14.10 -8.37
C ASN A 99 17.46 -13.32 -9.24
N ASN A 100 16.44 -12.72 -8.63
CA ASN A 100 15.46 -11.86 -9.29
C ASN A 100 15.83 -10.36 -9.28
N LYS A 101 17.08 -10.03 -8.89
CA LYS A 101 17.62 -8.66 -8.87
C LYS A 101 16.81 -7.71 -7.99
N ILE A 102 16.23 -8.23 -6.91
CA ILE A 102 15.54 -7.45 -5.88
C ILE A 102 16.57 -6.93 -4.90
N ARG A 103 16.61 -5.62 -4.65
CA ARG A 103 17.53 -5.01 -3.68
C ARG A 103 17.05 -5.25 -2.26
N PHE A 104 17.96 -5.03 -1.29
CA PHE A 104 17.69 -5.20 0.14
C PHE A 104 17.25 -6.61 0.52
N TYR A 105 17.59 -7.59 -0.31
CA TYR A 105 17.18 -8.99 -0.16
C TYR A 105 17.53 -9.55 1.22
N ASN A 106 18.70 -9.20 1.80
CA ASN A 106 19.08 -9.62 3.16
C ASN A 106 18.12 -9.11 4.25
N ASN A 107 17.72 -7.84 4.19
CA ASN A 107 16.77 -7.30 5.17
C ASN A 107 15.37 -7.86 4.95
N ILE A 108 14.95 -7.98 3.68
CA ILE A 108 13.65 -8.54 3.32
C ILE A 108 13.55 -10.00 3.77
N SER A 109 14.59 -10.82 3.56
CA SER A 109 14.60 -12.22 3.95
C SER A 109 14.53 -12.40 5.46
N ARG A 110 15.28 -11.59 6.21
CA ARG A 110 15.21 -11.59 7.68
C ARG A 110 13.82 -11.19 8.18
N TYR A 111 13.25 -10.10 7.66
CA TYR A 111 11.90 -9.67 8.03
C TYR A 111 10.85 -10.71 7.67
N ALA A 112 10.92 -11.28 6.48
CA ALA A 112 9.99 -12.32 6.05
C ALA A 112 10.07 -13.58 6.94
N LYS A 113 11.27 -14.02 7.32
CA LYS A 113 11.45 -15.16 8.23
C LYS A 113 10.79 -14.90 9.60
N GLU A 114 11.11 -13.77 10.24
CA GLU A 114 10.55 -13.45 11.55
C GLU A 114 9.03 -13.25 11.48
N ASN A 115 8.53 -12.61 10.42
CA ASN A 115 7.09 -12.44 10.21
C ASN A 115 6.40 -13.79 10.01
N LEU A 116 6.99 -14.73 9.24
CA LEU A 116 6.41 -16.07 9.07
C LEU A 116 6.41 -16.85 10.38
N LYS A 117 7.51 -16.78 11.13
CA LYS A 117 7.59 -17.41 12.46
C LYS A 117 6.46 -16.93 13.37
N LYS A 118 6.20 -15.61 13.39
CA LYS A 118 5.10 -15.02 14.16
C LYS A 118 3.73 -15.48 13.67
N LEU A 119 3.52 -15.49 12.35
CA LEU A 119 2.31 -16.01 11.71
C LEU A 119 2.02 -17.46 12.13
N GLU A 120 3.02 -18.33 12.07
CA GLU A 120 2.90 -19.73 12.48
C GLU A 120 2.72 -19.93 14.00
N SER A 121 3.07 -18.94 14.84
CA SER A 121 2.84 -19.00 16.28
C SER A 121 1.44 -18.56 16.72
N GLY A 122 0.46 -18.55 15.81
CA GLY A 122 -0.96 -18.25 16.08
C GLY A 122 -1.45 -16.90 15.58
N GLU A 123 -0.55 -16.05 15.07
CA GLU A 123 -0.87 -14.71 14.58
C GLU A 123 -1.75 -14.73 13.31
N TRP A 124 -1.77 -15.86 12.57
CA TRP A 124 -2.66 -16.05 11.43
C TRP A 124 -4.14 -15.78 11.75
N ASP A 125 -4.63 -16.34 12.87
CA ASP A 125 -6.05 -16.26 13.20
C ASP A 125 -6.47 -14.85 13.58
N ILE A 126 -5.59 -14.13 14.29
CA ILE A 126 -5.79 -12.73 14.67
C ILE A 126 -5.84 -11.86 13.41
N LEU A 127 -4.85 -12.00 12.53
CA LEU A 127 -4.75 -11.20 11.31
C LEU A 127 -5.94 -11.45 10.36
N ILE A 128 -6.33 -12.71 10.17
CA ILE A 128 -7.48 -13.08 9.33
C ILE A 128 -8.77 -12.53 9.93
N LYS A 129 -8.94 -12.59 11.26
CA LYS A 129 -10.10 -12.01 11.94
C LYS A 129 -10.16 -10.50 11.69
N ILE A 130 -9.06 -9.77 11.88
CA ILE A 130 -8.99 -8.33 11.61
C ILE A 130 -9.41 -8.02 10.17
N PHE A 131 -8.92 -8.78 9.19
CA PHE A 131 -9.28 -8.56 7.79
C PHE A 131 -10.75 -8.86 7.48
N LYS A 132 -11.33 -9.89 8.10
CA LYS A 132 -12.77 -10.20 7.98
C LYS A 132 -13.63 -9.14 8.66
N ASP A 133 -13.19 -8.59 9.78
CA ASP A 133 -13.86 -7.49 10.50
C ASP A 133 -13.91 -6.24 9.59
N ILE A 134 -12.86 -5.94 8.82
CA ILE A 134 -12.89 -4.88 7.80
C ILE A 134 -13.91 -5.19 6.69
N GLN A 135 -13.88 -6.41 6.12
CA GLN A 135 -14.79 -6.78 5.03
C GLN A 135 -16.26 -6.64 5.42
N SER A 136 -16.60 -7.02 6.66
CA SER A 136 -17.95 -6.96 7.23
C SER A 136 -18.32 -5.61 7.86
N SER A 137 -17.37 -4.68 8.00
CA SER A 137 -17.61 -3.35 8.57
C SER A 137 -18.61 -2.54 7.74
N LYS A 138 -19.48 -1.79 8.43
CA LYS A 138 -20.36 -0.79 7.81
C LYS A 138 -19.56 0.39 7.30
N ALA A 139 -20.11 1.13 6.34
CA ALA A 139 -19.43 2.26 5.70
C ALA A 139 -18.94 3.31 6.71
N GLU A 140 -19.72 3.57 7.76
CA GLU A 140 -19.45 4.57 8.79
C GLU A 140 -18.28 4.18 9.71
N SER A 141 -18.09 2.89 10.00
CA SER A 141 -17.02 2.40 10.86
C SER A 141 -15.78 1.93 10.11
N ARG A 142 -15.90 1.68 8.80
CA ARG A 142 -14.87 1.08 7.95
C ARG A 142 -13.51 1.77 8.07
N ARG A 143 -13.50 3.10 7.99
CA ARG A 143 -12.26 3.88 8.12
C ARG A 143 -11.53 3.62 9.44
N THR A 144 -12.28 3.55 10.53
CA THR A 144 -11.73 3.27 11.86
C THR A 144 -11.14 1.86 11.93
N GLU A 145 -11.82 0.87 11.35
CA GLU A 145 -11.33 -0.52 11.32
C GLU A 145 -10.10 -0.68 10.42
N GLU A 146 -10.06 -0.05 9.25
CA GLU A 146 -8.87 -0.01 8.39
C GLU A 146 -7.67 0.62 9.11
N ARG A 147 -7.89 1.70 9.87
CA ARG A 147 -6.83 2.39 10.60
C ARG A 147 -6.30 1.56 11.75
N LYS A 148 -7.19 0.91 12.52
CA LYS A 148 -6.80 -0.04 13.57
C LYS A 148 -5.98 -1.18 12.99
N ALA A 149 -6.43 -1.78 11.89
CA ALA A 149 -5.69 -2.85 11.22
C ALA A 149 -4.32 -2.39 10.72
N SER A 150 -4.23 -1.17 10.16
CA SER A 150 -2.95 -0.61 9.71
C SER A 150 -1.95 -0.42 10.86
N ARG A 151 -2.42 0.05 12.01
CA ARG A 151 -1.60 0.19 13.23
C ARG A 151 -1.17 -1.17 13.76
N TYR A 152 -2.09 -2.11 13.85
CA TYR A 152 -1.79 -3.48 14.22
C TYR A 152 -0.69 -4.08 13.34
N ILE A 153 -0.81 -3.97 12.02
CA ILE A 153 0.21 -4.48 11.10
C ILE A 153 1.57 -3.78 11.32
N GLN A 154 1.56 -2.47 11.56
CA GLN A 154 2.77 -1.68 11.79
C GLN A 154 3.50 -2.11 13.07
N ASP A 155 2.74 -2.39 14.13
CA ASP A 155 3.29 -2.72 15.44
C ASP A 155 3.78 -4.18 15.48
N GLU A 156 3.07 -5.08 14.79
CA GLU A 156 3.29 -6.52 14.91
C GLU A 156 4.29 -7.10 13.90
N PHE A 157 4.48 -6.48 12.72
CA PHE A 157 5.28 -7.05 11.64
C PHE A 157 6.52 -6.24 11.28
N LEU A 158 7.65 -6.92 11.13
CA LEU A 158 8.91 -6.30 10.71
C LEU A 158 8.85 -5.83 9.26
N GLY A 159 9.41 -4.65 9.01
CA GLY A 159 9.41 -4.02 7.68
C GLY A 159 8.12 -3.28 7.35
N PHE A 160 7.18 -3.18 8.29
CA PHE A 160 5.93 -2.44 8.14
C PHE A 160 5.98 -1.12 8.92
N GLY A 161 6.03 -0.01 8.18
CA GLY A 161 5.74 1.33 8.72
C GLY A 161 4.42 1.86 8.16
N PRO A 162 4.06 3.12 8.46
CA PRO A 162 2.74 3.71 8.13
C PRO A 162 2.28 3.45 6.68
N LYS A 163 3.20 3.59 5.72
CA LYS A 163 2.95 3.31 4.31
C LYS A 163 2.70 1.83 4.02
N GLN A 164 3.56 0.94 4.49
CA GLN A 164 3.53 -0.47 4.08
C GLN A 164 2.34 -1.21 4.66
N SER A 165 1.92 -0.87 5.89
CA SER A 165 0.73 -1.44 6.51
C SER A 165 -0.53 -1.15 5.68
N ARG A 166 -0.66 0.07 5.18
CA ARG A 166 -1.76 0.47 4.30
C ARG A 166 -1.63 -0.11 2.90
N HIS A 167 -0.40 -0.29 2.41
CA HIS A 167 -0.15 -0.98 1.15
C HIS A 167 -0.55 -2.47 1.19
N LEU A 168 -0.43 -3.13 2.35
CA LEU A 168 -0.92 -4.49 2.56
C LEU A 168 -2.45 -4.54 2.42
N LEU A 169 -3.17 -3.71 3.17
CA LEU A 169 -4.63 -3.63 3.09
C LEU A 169 -5.11 -3.29 1.68
N LEU A 170 -4.48 -2.30 1.03
CA LEU A 170 -4.82 -1.90 -0.32
C LEU A 170 -4.61 -3.02 -1.35
N GLY A 171 -3.55 -3.81 -1.21
CA GLY A 171 -3.27 -4.93 -2.10
C GLY A 171 -4.19 -6.14 -1.91
N LEU A 172 -4.81 -6.27 -0.73
CA LEU A 172 -5.83 -7.27 -0.43
C LEU A 172 -7.26 -6.77 -0.75
N GLY A 173 -7.42 -5.55 -1.27
CA GLY A 173 -8.74 -4.96 -1.53
C GLY A 173 -9.52 -4.58 -0.27
N LEU A 174 -8.83 -4.43 0.86
CA LEU A 174 -9.42 -4.14 2.18
C LEU A 174 -9.46 -2.64 2.50
N ALA A 175 -8.71 -1.81 1.79
CA ALA A 175 -8.67 -0.37 2.02
C ALA A 175 -9.63 0.38 1.11
N TYR A 176 -10.42 1.30 1.68
CA TYR A 176 -11.20 2.32 0.99
C TYR A 176 -10.68 3.72 1.33
N TYR A 177 -10.31 3.92 2.60
CA TYR A 177 -9.96 5.22 3.16
C TYR A 177 -8.49 5.31 3.58
N GLU A 178 -7.91 4.20 4.05
CA GLU A 178 -6.51 4.16 4.50
C GLU A 178 -5.56 3.80 3.35
N ILE A 179 -5.07 4.82 2.64
CA ILE A 179 -4.13 4.65 1.52
C ILE A 179 -2.66 4.79 1.93
N PRO A 180 -1.73 4.12 1.22
CA PRO A 180 -0.31 4.35 1.41
C PRO A 180 0.08 5.75 0.91
N LEU A 181 0.53 6.63 1.82
CA LEU A 181 1.14 7.90 1.42
C LEU A 181 2.60 7.68 1.05
N ASP A 182 2.97 8.11 -0.17
CA ASP A 182 4.35 8.09 -0.62
C ASP A 182 4.76 9.37 -1.33
N SER A 183 6.02 9.40 -1.80
CA SER A 183 6.59 10.57 -2.46
C SER A 183 5.77 11.11 -3.63
N ARG A 184 4.91 10.32 -4.28
CA ARG A 184 4.08 10.78 -5.40
C ARG A 184 2.92 11.61 -4.93
N ILE A 185 2.18 11.12 -3.92
CA ILE A 185 1.11 11.88 -3.27
C ILE A 185 1.71 13.12 -2.62
N LEU A 186 2.84 12.96 -1.93
CA LEU A 186 3.51 14.09 -1.30
C LEU A 186 3.96 15.15 -2.30
N ASN A 187 4.57 14.75 -3.42
CA ASN A 187 4.94 15.68 -4.47
C ASN A 187 3.70 16.39 -5.03
N TRP A 188 2.62 15.66 -5.31
CA TRP A 188 1.38 16.25 -5.82
C TRP A 188 0.80 17.29 -4.84
N ILE A 189 0.84 17.03 -3.54
CA ILE A 189 0.41 17.98 -2.50
C ILE A 189 1.38 19.17 -2.43
N ASN A 190 2.69 18.92 -2.39
CA ASN A 190 3.71 19.99 -2.31
C ASN A 190 3.75 20.90 -3.54
N ASP A 191 3.33 20.41 -4.71
CA ASP A 191 3.20 21.22 -5.93
C ASP A 191 2.04 22.25 -5.83
N ARG A 192 1.16 22.09 -4.83
CA ARG A 192 0.01 22.98 -4.54
C ARG A 192 0.20 23.82 -3.27
N LEU A 193 1.27 23.56 -2.54
CA LEU A 193 1.64 24.36 -1.37
C LEU A 193 2.54 25.50 -1.83
N GLU A 194 2.09 26.74 -1.62
CA GLU A 194 2.89 27.94 -1.89
C GLU A 194 4.08 28.04 -0.91
N GLU A 195 3.85 27.73 0.37
CA GLU A 195 4.85 27.74 1.44
C GLU A 195 4.83 26.44 2.27
N ASN A 196 5.84 26.23 3.10
CA ASN A 196 5.89 25.13 4.08
C ASN A 196 5.73 23.73 3.47
N LYS A 197 6.47 23.46 2.36
CA LYS A 197 6.50 22.14 1.73
C LYS A 197 6.79 21.04 2.74
N ILE A 198 6.00 19.98 2.69
CA ILE A 198 6.07 18.87 3.61
C ILE A 198 7.30 18.02 3.25
N PRO A 199 8.26 17.81 4.17
CA PRO A 199 9.42 16.96 3.92
C PRO A 199 9.00 15.48 3.90
N ARG A 200 9.69 14.66 3.10
CA ARG A 200 9.39 13.22 2.96
C ARG A 200 9.48 12.47 4.29
N GLN A 201 10.39 12.89 5.15
CA GLN A 201 10.61 12.32 6.48
C GLN A 201 9.40 12.50 7.39
N ALA A 202 8.55 13.51 7.16
CA ALA A 202 7.32 13.67 7.95
C ALA A 202 6.37 12.47 7.78
N LEU A 203 6.43 11.74 6.66
CA LEU A 203 5.60 10.56 6.43
C LEU A 203 6.02 9.33 7.24
N SER A 204 7.14 9.35 7.97
CA SER A 204 7.45 8.29 8.93
C SER A 204 6.77 8.50 10.29
N ASP A 205 6.31 9.72 10.58
CA ASP A 205 5.56 10.01 11.80
C ASP A 205 4.08 9.64 11.62
N GLU A 206 3.58 8.71 12.43
CA GLU A 206 2.21 8.17 12.28
C GLU A 206 1.13 9.22 12.56
N GLN A 207 1.36 10.17 13.47
CA GLN A 207 0.39 11.23 13.76
C GLN A 207 0.26 12.16 12.57
N PHE A 208 1.38 12.62 12.02
CA PHE A 208 1.42 13.44 10.83
C PHE A 208 0.86 12.71 9.60
N PHE A 209 1.20 11.42 9.44
CA PHE A 209 0.67 10.58 8.38
C PHE A 209 -0.86 10.49 8.44
N CYS A 210 -1.42 10.22 9.63
CA CYS A 210 -2.87 10.18 9.85
C CYS A 210 -3.52 11.55 9.60
N PHE A 211 -2.91 12.63 10.07
CA PHE A 211 -3.38 13.99 9.80
C PHE A 211 -3.48 14.27 8.29
N LEU A 212 -2.45 13.90 7.52
CA LEU A 212 -2.45 14.10 6.07
C LEU A 212 -3.52 13.24 5.38
N LEU A 213 -3.72 12.00 5.82
CA LEU A 213 -4.82 11.14 5.36
C LEU A 213 -6.20 11.74 5.66
N ASP A 214 -6.37 12.34 6.84
CA ASP A 214 -7.60 13.00 7.24
C ASP A 214 -7.94 14.15 6.30
N LYS A 215 -6.94 14.94 5.92
CA LYS A 215 -7.09 16.01 4.94
C LYS A 215 -7.45 15.49 3.54
N ILE A 216 -6.75 14.45 3.05
CA ILE A 216 -7.07 13.81 1.75
C ILE A 216 -8.50 13.26 1.73
N SER A 217 -8.96 12.68 2.85
CA SER A 217 -10.30 12.12 2.96
C SER A 217 -11.38 13.19 2.81
N ILE A 218 -11.17 14.37 3.41
CA ILE A 218 -12.09 15.52 3.28
C ILE A 218 -12.23 15.95 1.82
N THR A 219 -11.12 16.06 1.09
CA THR A 219 -11.12 16.43 -0.34
C THR A 219 -11.75 15.36 -1.21
N SER A 220 -11.51 14.09 -0.88
CA SER A 220 -12.10 12.96 -1.61
C SER A 220 -13.62 12.99 -1.49
N ASN A 221 -14.16 13.33 -0.30
CA ASN A 221 -15.60 13.54 -0.11
C ASN A 221 -16.16 14.69 -0.97
N GLN A 222 -15.45 15.81 -1.07
CA GLN A 222 -15.86 16.96 -1.90
C GLN A 222 -15.85 16.65 -3.41
N THR A 223 -15.07 15.65 -3.84
CA THR A 223 -14.95 15.23 -5.25
C THR A 223 -15.74 13.96 -5.57
N SER A 224 -16.47 13.42 -4.59
CA SER A 224 -17.15 12.11 -4.70
C SER A 224 -16.20 11.00 -5.19
N LEU A 225 -14.96 11.03 -4.71
CA LEU A 225 -13.96 9.99 -4.92
C LEU A 225 -13.67 9.30 -3.58
N LEU A 226 -13.31 8.03 -3.65
CA LEU A 226 -12.67 7.37 -2.51
C LEU A 226 -11.18 7.73 -2.46
N PRO A 227 -10.56 7.79 -1.26
CA PRO A 227 -9.11 7.96 -1.15
C PRO A 227 -8.31 6.96 -1.98
N THR A 228 -8.77 5.71 -2.10
CA THR A 228 -8.13 4.70 -2.97
C THR A 228 -8.19 5.01 -4.46
N GLU A 229 -9.28 5.63 -4.92
CA GLU A 229 -9.39 6.11 -6.30
C GLU A 229 -8.43 7.27 -6.53
N PHE A 230 -8.34 8.19 -5.56
CA PHE A 230 -7.37 9.27 -5.59
C PHE A 230 -5.92 8.74 -5.67
N ASP A 231 -5.52 7.78 -4.82
CA ASP A 231 -4.20 7.11 -4.92
C ASP A 231 -3.95 6.54 -6.32
N ALA A 232 -4.95 5.84 -6.88
CA ALA A 232 -4.83 5.23 -8.20
C ALA A 232 -4.62 6.26 -9.32
N LEU A 233 -5.37 7.37 -9.27
CA LEU A 233 -5.25 8.47 -10.23
C LEU A 233 -3.88 9.14 -10.16
N ILE A 234 -3.39 9.42 -8.95
CA ILE A 234 -2.06 9.99 -8.73
C ILE A 234 -0.98 9.03 -9.24
N PHE A 235 -1.07 7.74 -8.90
CA PHE A 235 -0.14 6.72 -9.38
C PHE A 235 -0.07 6.70 -10.91
N GLU A 236 -1.22 6.62 -11.58
CA GLU A 236 -1.30 6.52 -13.05
C GLU A 236 -0.77 7.78 -13.73
N SER A 237 -1.10 8.96 -13.18
CA SER A 237 -0.60 10.24 -13.72
C SER A 237 0.93 10.29 -13.74
N VAL A 238 1.58 9.88 -12.66
CA VAL A 238 3.04 9.86 -12.54
C VAL A 238 3.67 8.80 -13.44
N GLN A 239 3.04 7.62 -13.58
CA GLN A 239 3.55 6.60 -14.51
C GLN A 239 3.51 7.10 -15.95
N LYS A 240 2.37 7.66 -16.40
CA LYS A 240 2.19 8.09 -17.78
C LYS A 240 3.08 9.26 -18.18
N THR A 241 3.34 10.21 -17.28
CA THR A 241 4.29 11.30 -17.55
C THR A 241 5.72 10.77 -17.75
N ARG A 242 6.11 9.72 -17.03
CA ARG A 242 7.47 9.16 -17.09
C ARG A 242 7.76 8.25 -18.29
N TYR A 243 6.73 7.76 -18.99
CA TYR A 243 6.90 6.98 -20.22
C TYR A 243 6.67 7.82 -21.49
N LYS A 244 6.46 9.13 -21.34
CA LYS A 244 6.43 10.10 -22.45
C LYS A 244 7.78 10.81 -22.65
N SER A 245 8.73 10.61 -21.74
CA SER A 245 10.14 11.03 -21.81
C SER A 245 11.02 9.85 -22.19
#